data_AF-A0A2N5ZYV4-F1
#
_entry.id   AF-A0A2N5ZYV4-F1
#
_cell.length_a   1.000
_cell.length_b   1.000
_cell.length_c   1.000
_cell.angle_alpha   90.00
_cell.angle_beta   90.00
_cell.angle_gamma   90.00
#
_symmetry.space_group_name_H-M   'P 1'
#
loop_
_entity.id
_entity.type
_entity.pdbx_description
1 polymer ?
#
loop_
_entity_poly.entity_id
_entity_poly.type
_entity_poly.pdbx_seq_one_letter_code
_entity_poly.pdbx_strand_id
1 'polypeptide(L)'
;MTFLAILILAIGLSIDSLAASISTGVCMRKIRIADSLKVALFMALFQGVLPVIGWFVGKGFQNIIAAYDHWVAFVLLSAIGGKMIYEGFSKKEDQSCFCPSQNLVLAGMALATSIDALIVGIGIGLLGETIWIPAIIIGIITFAFSFSGIYIGHHLGHKLNIKLELIGGLVLIGLGIKILLEHTLNTQ
;
A
#
# COMPACT_ATOMS: atom_id res chain seq x y z
N MET A 1 6.30 21.19 1.94
CA MET A 1 6.17 20.27 3.10
C MET A 1 7.41 20.29 3.98
N THR A 2 7.25 20.23 5.31
CA THR A 2 8.37 20.06 6.26
C THR A 2 8.91 18.62 6.20
N PHE A 3 10.21 18.42 6.40
CA PHE A 3 10.83 17.09 6.40
C PHE A 3 10.14 16.08 7.32
N LEU A 4 9.69 16.53 8.50
CA LEU A 4 8.97 15.70 9.47
C LEU A 4 7.62 15.20 8.92
N ALA A 5 6.88 16.01 8.18
CA ALA A 5 5.62 15.61 7.54
C ALA A 5 5.85 14.55 6.47
N ILE A 6 6.93 14.67 5.69
CA ILE A 6 7.32 13.68 4.69
C ILE A 6 7.68 12.35 5.35
N LEU A 7 8.39 12.39 6.48
CA LEU A 7 8.76 11.19 7.22
C LEU A 7 7.52 10.47 7.78
N ILE A 8 6.58 11.21 8.39
CA ILE A 8 5.32 10.65 8.90
C ILE A 8 4.50 10.04 7.76
N LEU A 9 4.37 10.75 6.64
CA LEU A 9 3.65 10.26 5.47
C LEU A 9 4.27 8.97 4.93
N ALA A 10 5.59 8.94 4.82
CA ALA A 10 6.32 7.80 4.30
C ALA A 10 6.24 6.58 5.22
N ILE A 11 6.29 6.77 6.53
CA ILE A 11 6.05 5.70 7.50
C ILE A 11 4.61 5.20 7.38
N GLY A 12 3.62 6.10 7.35
CA GLY A 12 2.20 5.76 7.24
C GLY A 12 1.91 4.88 6.02
N LEU A 13 2.34 5.31 4.83
CA LEU A 13 2.18 4.57 3.58
C LEU A 13 2.95 3.24 3.53
N SER A 14 4.01 3.10 4.33
CA SER A 14 4.82 1.87 4.34
C SER A 14 4.25 0.78 5.24
N ILE A 15 3.27 1.07 6.10
CA ILE A 15 2.70 0.11 7.05
C ILE A 15 1.96 -1.02 6.33
N ASP A 16 1.19 -0.72 5.28
CA ASP A 16 0.46 -1.75 4.52
C ASP A 16 1.41 -2.70 3.79
N SER A 17 2.48 -2.15 3.21
CA SER A 17 3.57 -2.93 2.59
C SER A 17 4.33 -3.78 3.62
N LEU A 18 4.53 -3.28 4.84
CA LEU A 18 5.13 -4.04 5.95
C LEU A 18 4.25 -5.23 6.35
N ALA A 19 2.96 -5.00 6.55
CA ALA A 19 2.01 -6.05 6.93
C ALA A 19 1.89 -7.14 5.86
N ALA A 20 1.82 -6.74 4.58
CA ALA A 20 1.80 -7.66 3.45
C ALA A 20 3.10 -8.48 3.33
N SER A 21 4.25 -7.84 3.60
CA SER A 21 5.57 -8.49 3.60
C SER A 21 5.76 -9.47 4.77
N ILE A 22 5.23 -9.15 5.96
CA ILE A 22 5.19 -10.08 7.10
C ILE A 22 4.34 -11.29 6.75
N SER A 23 3.14 -11.09 6.22
CA SER A 23 2.25 -12.16 5.79
C SER A 23 2.93 -13.09 4.76
N THR A 24 3.63 -12.48 3.80
CA THR A 24 4.42 -13.23 2.82
C THR A 24 5.56 -14.01 3.47
N GLY A 25 6.31 -13.39 4.38
CA GLY A 25 7.43 -14.02 5.10
C GLY A 25 7.01 -15.22 5.95
N VAL A 26 5.84 -15.16 6.60
CA VAL A 26 5.25 -16.30 7.33
C VAL A 26 5.02 -17.50 6.41
N CYS A 27 4.64 -17.26 5.15
CA CYS A 27 4.36 -18.32 4.18
C CYS A 27 5.62 -18.92 3.54
N MET A 28 6.79 -18.29 3.70
CA MET A 28 8.04 -18.77 3.10
C MET A 28 8.63 -19.93 3.91
N ARG A 29 8.76 -21.10 3.28
CA ARG A 29 9.31 -22.30 3.93
C ARG A 29 10.84 -22.27 4.10
N LYS A 30 11.52 -21.50 3.25
CA LYS A 30 12.96 -21.18 3.34
C LYS A 30 13.15 -19.74 2.88
N ILE A 31 13.78 -18.89 3.70
CA ILE A 31 14.25 -17.59 3.22
C ILE A 31 15.42 -17.80 2.27
N ARG A 32 15.26 -17.32 1.04
CA ARG A 32 16.38 -16.96 0.18
C ARG A 32 16.45 -15.45 0.14
N ILE A 33 17.64 -14.90 0.35
CA ILE A 33 17.88 -13.44 0.30
C ILE A 33 17.38 -12.86 -1.03
N ALA A 34 17.54 -13.60 -2.12
CA ALA A 34 17.04 -13.20 -3.44
C ALA A 34 15.51 -13.01 -3.48
N ASP A 35 14.73 -13.88 -2.81
CA ASP A 35 13.28 -13.79 -2.78
C ASP A 35 12.84 -12.63 -1.86
N SER A 36 13.48 -12.46 -0.70
CA SER A 36 13.24 -11.33 0.19
C SER A 36 13.54 -9.99 -0.48
N LEU A 37 14.66 -9.93 -1.21
CA LEU A 37 15.05 -8.75 -1.96
C LEU A 37 14.07 -8.46 -3.10
N LYS A 38 13.58 -9.49 -3.77
CA LYS A 38 12.59 -9.36 -4.85
C LYS A 38 11.29 -8.76 -4.32
N VAL A 39 10.74 -9.29 -3.22
CA VAL A 39 9.50 -8.77 -2.63
C VAL A 39 9.70 -7.32 -2.18
N ALA A 40 10.78 -7.02 -1.46
CA ALA A 40 11.08 -5.67 -0.99
C ALA A 40 11.24 -4.68 -2.15
N LEU A 41 11.87 -5.09 -3.25
CA LEU A 41 12.05 -4.26 -4.43
C LEU A 41 10.73 -4.01 -5.15
N PHE A 42 9.86 -5.02 -5.29
CA PHE A 42 8.53 -4.84 -5.89
C PHE A 42 7.69 -3.88 -5.05
N MET A 43 7.61 -4.05 -3.73
CA MET A 43 6.87 -3.14 -2.86
C MET A 43 7.41 -1.71 -2.95
N ALA A 44 8.71 -1.52 -2.82
CA ALA A 44 9.33 -0.21 -2.88
C ALA A 44 9.15 0.49 -4.23
N LEU A 45 9.21 -0.27 -5.33
CA LEU A 45 9.03 0.26 -6.68
C LEU A 45 7.59 0.72 -6.89
N PHE A 46 6.60 -0.10 -6.52
CA PHE A 46 5.20 0.30 -6.64
C PHE A 46 4.88 1.48 -5.70
N GLN A 47 5.26 1.42 -4.42
CA GLN A 47 5.02 2.51 -3.46
C GLN A 47 5.77 3.80 -3.80
N GLY A 48 6.89 3.74 -4.53
CA GLY A 48 7.62 4.92 -5.00
C GLY A 48 7.09 5.49 -6.32
N VAL A 49 6.69 4.63 -7.26
CA VAL A 49 6.24 5.03 -8.61
C VAL A 49 4.80 5.52 -8.60
N LEU A 50 3.89 4.85 -7.90
CA LEU A 50 2.47 5.20 -7.91
C LEU A 50 2.17 6.61 -7.36
N PRO A 51 2.83 7.12 -6.30
CA PRO A 51 2.69 8.52 -5.90
C PRO A 51 3.11 9.51 -6.98
N VAL A 52 4.16 9.19 -7.76
CA VAL A 52 4.62 10.05 -8.85
C VAL A 52 3.59 10.06 -9.99
N ILE A 53 3.04 8.90 -10.34
CA ILE A 53 1.93 8.80 -11.30
C ILE A 53 0.73 9.62 -10.82
N GLY A 54 0.33 9.44 -9.55
CA GLY A 54 -0.74 10.20 -8.94
C GLY A 54 -0.47 11.71 -9.00
N TRP A 55 0.75 12.13 -8.70
CA TRP A 55 1.15 13.53 -8.78
C TRP A 55 1.07 14.13 -10.18
N PHE A 56 1.50 13.39 -11.21
CA PHE A 56 1.36 13.84 -12.60
C PHE A 56 -0.11 14.02 -12.99
N VAL A 57 -0.96 13.09 -12.56
CA VAL A 57 -2.41 13.21 -12.73
C VAL A 57 -2.92 14.46 -12.02
N GLY A 58 -2.65 14.62 -10.72
CA GLY A 58 -3.08 15.79 -9.94
C GLY A 58 -2.61 17.13 -10.53
N LYS A 59 -1.35 17.21 -10.97
CA LYS A 59 -0.77 18.40 -11.58
C LYS A 59 -1.39 18.72 -12.95
N GLY A 60 -1.72 17.71 -13.76
CA GLY A 60 -2.41 17.90 -15.03
C GLY A 60 -3.78 18.55 -14.88
N PHE A 61 -4.47 18.29 -13.75
CA PHE A 61 -5.74 18.92 -13.42
C PHE A 61 -5.60 20.28 -12.72
N GLN A 62 -4.41 20.66 -12.23
CA GLN A 62 -4.16 21.89 -11.48
C GLN A 62 -4.61 23.17 -12.23
N ASN A 63 -4.38 23.24 -13.54
CA ASN A 63 -4.74 24.42 -14.36
C ASN A 63 -6.26 24.52 -14.66
N ILE A 64 -6.98 23.40 -14.63
CA ILE A 64 -8.46 23.38 -14.78
C ILE A 64 -9.12 23.80 -13.45
N ILE A 65 -8.40 23.63 -12.34
CA ILE A 65 -8.89 23.79 -10.97
C ILE A 65 -8.66 25.20 -10.42
N ALA A 66 -7.67 25.94 -10.93
CA ALA A 66 -7.38 27.32 -10.50
C ALA A 66 -8.57 28.32 -10.63
N ALA A 67 -9.63 27.97 -11.38
CA ALA A 67 -10.88 28.75 -11.46
C ALA A 67 -12.02 28.23 -10.56
N TYR A 68 -11.91 27.02 -10.00
CA TYR A 68 -12.95 26.31 -9.23
C TYR A 68 -12.39 25.69 -7.93
N ASP A 69 -11.35 26.32 -7.37
CA ASP A 69 -10.42 25.78 -6.35
C ASP A 69 -11.10 25.05 -5.17
N HIS A 70 -12.29 25.50 -4.75
CA HIS A 70 -13.05 24.87 -3.65
C HIS A 70 -13.93 23.70 -4.10
N TRP A 71 -14.54 23.78 -5.29
CA TRP A 71 -15.43 22.73 -5.79
C TRP A 71 -14.66 21.51 -6.27
N VAL A 72 -13.45 21.68 -6.82
CA VAL A 72 -12.69 20.52 -7.30
C VAL A 72 -11.98 19.78 -6.18
N ALA A 73 -11.48 20.47 -5.15
CA ALA A 73 -11.03 19.79 -3.93
C ALA A 73 -12.20 18.98 -3.31
N PHE A 74 -13.41 19.55 -3.26
CA PHE A 74 -14.61 18.86 -2.76
C PHE A 74 -15.04 17.67 -3.61
N VAL A 75 -15.06 17.81 -4.95
CA VAL A 75 -15.40 16.72 -5.88
C VAL A 75 -14.35 15.63 -5.86
N LEU A 76 -13.07 15.98 -5.73
CA LEU A 76 -11.99 15.02 -5.72
C LEU A 76 -11.90 14.30 -4.38
N LEU A 77 -12.09 14.98 -3.24
CA LEU A 77 -12.31 14.30 -1.95
C LEU A 77 -13.59 13.46 -1.96
N SER A 78 -14.68 13.94 -2.55
CA SER A 78 -15.93 13.17 -2.68
C SER A 78 -15.79 12.00 -3.65
N ALA A 79 -14.94 12.10 -4.67
CA ALA A 79 -14.64 11.02 -5.59
C ALA A 79 -13.65 10.02 -4.96
N ILE A 80 -12.71 10.47 -4.13
CA ILE A 80 -11.86 9.60 -3.30
C ILE A 80 -12.75 8.84 -2.31
N GLY A 81 -13.55 9.54 -1.50
CA GLY A 81 -14.49 8.94 -0.56
C GLY A 81 -15.53 8.08 -1.26
N GLY A 82 -16.04 8.51 -2.41
CA GLY A 82 -17.01 7.80 -3.23
C GLY A 82 -16.45 6.56 -3.92
N LYS A 83 -15.20 6.59 -4.40
CA LYS A 83 -14.49 5.42 -4.93
C LYS A 83 -14.24 4.41 -3.83
N MET A 84 -13.82 4.85 -2.64
CA MET A 84 -13.70 3.99 -1.46
C MET A 84 -15.06 3.33 -1.12
N ILE A 85 -16.17 4.09 -1.22
CA ILE A 85 -17.52 3.57 -1.03
C ILE A 85 -17.91 2.56 -2.13
N TYR A 86 -17.67 2.88 -3.41
CA TYR A 86 -18.03 2.06 -4.56
C TYR A 86 -17.23 0.75 -4.65
N GLU A 87 -15.93 0.80 -4.36
CA GLU A 87 -15.09 -0.40 -4.20
C GLU A 87 -15.55 -1.23 -2.99
N GLY A 88 -16.17 -0.60 -1.98
CA GLY A 88 -16.90 -1.28 -0.91
C GLY A 88 -18.14 -2.07 -1.35
N PHE A 89 -18.72 -1.78 -2.52
CA PHE A 89 -19.91 -2.47 -3.05
C PHE A 89 -19.63 -3.49 -4.16
N SER A 90 -18.49 -3.39 -4.87
CA SER A 90 -18.22 -4.24 -6.04
C SER A 90 -17.48 -5.54 -5.70
N LYS A 91 -18.28 -6.57 -5.43
CA LYS A 91 -17.90 -7.98 -5.22
C LYS A 91 -17.18 -8.58 -6.45
N LYS A 92 -15.97 -9.11 -6.28
CA LYS A 92 -15.34 -10.16 -7.12
C LYS A 92 -14.22 -10.83 -6.31
N GLU A 93 -14.52 -11.92 -5.62
CA GLU A 93 -14.43 -13.33 -6.05
C GLU A 93 -12.99 -13.83 -6.30
N ASP A 94 -12.66 -14.79 -5.45
CA ASP A 94 -11.65 -15.83 -5.54
C ASP A 94 -10.20 -15.40 -5.73
N GLN A 95 -9.39 -15.64 -4.70
CA GLN A 95 -8.09 -16.25 -4.96
C GLN A 95 -7.52 -16.99 -3.75
N SER A 96 -7.34 -18.29 -4.00
CA SER A 96 -6.64 -19.31 -3.25
C SER A 96 -5.25 -18.90 -2.74
N CYS A 97 -4.87 -19.52 -1.62
CA CYS A 97 -3.57 -19.43 -0.94
C CYS A 97 -2.38 -19.07 -1.85
N PHE A 98 -1.75 -17.94 -1.53
CA PHE A 98 -0.66 -17.35 -2.30
C PHE A 98 0.67 -18.01 -1.98
N CYS A 99 1.08 -18.96 -2.82
CA CYS A 99 2.48 -19.36 -2.91
C CYS A 99 3.27 -18.24 -3.64
N PRO A 100 4.37 -17.70 -3.07
CA PRO A 100 5.16 -16.61 -3.65
C PRO A 100 5.99 -17.02 -4.89
N SER A 101 5.59 -18.10 -5.58
CA SER A 101 6.26 -18.63 -6.76
C SER A 101 5.92 -17.88 -8.06
N GLN A 102 4.89 -17.03 -8.07
CA GLN A 102 4.41 -16.38 -9.28
C GLN A 102 4.59 -14.86 -9.17
N ASN A 103 5.36 -14.26 -10.08
CA ASN A 103 5.57 -12.81 -10.14
C ASN A 103 4.25 -12.02 -10.24
N LEU A 104 3.20 -12.65 -10.79
CA LEU A 104 1.88 -12.05 -10.97
C LEU A 104 1.18 -11.78 -9.63
N VAL A 105 1.32 -12.71 -8.67
CA VAL A 105 0.83 -12.59 -7.30
C VAL A 105 1.49 -11.41 -6.60
N LEU A 106 2.82 -11.35 -6.69
CA LEU A 106 3.62 -10.30 -6.04
C LEU A 106 3.30 -8.92 -6.61
N ALA A 107 3.15 -8.84 -7.94
CA ALA A 107 2.74 -7.61 -8.61
C ALA A 107 1.32 -7.20 -8.23
N GLY A 108 0.37 -8.14 -8.14
CA GLY A 108 -1.00 -7.88 -7.70
C GLY A 108 -1.07 -7.38 -6.26
N MET A 109 -0.31 -8.00 -5.35
CA MET A 109 -0.20 -7.56 -3.96
C MET A 109 0.40 -6.16 -3.87
N ALA A 110 1.53 -5.91 -4.55
CA ALA A 110 2.18 -4.60 -4.57
C ALA A 110 1.23 -3.53 -5.13
N LEU A 111 0.53 -3.82 -6.23
CA LEU A 111 -0.48 -2.93 -6.79
C LEU A 111 -1.57 -2.60 -5.78
N ALA A 112 -2.18 -3.63 -5.18
CA ALA A 112 -3.28 -3.45 -4.25
C ALA A 112 -2.89 -2.60 -3.03
N THR A 113 -1.69 -2.82 -2.48
CA THR A 113 -1.17 -2.08 -1.31
C THR A 113 -0.62 -0.69 -1.63
N SER A 114 -0.49 -0.32 -2.92
CA SER A 114 0.02 1.00 -3.35
C SER A 114 -1.08 1.95 -3.86
N ILE A 115 -2.35 1.53 -3.86
CA ILE A 115 -3.47 2.37 -4.30
C ILE A 115 -3.61 3.60 -3.39
N ASP A 116 -3.36 3.44 -2.10
CA ASP A 116 -3.29 4.50 -1.10
C ASP A 116 -2.22 5.56 -1.48
N ALA A 117 -1.03 5.11 -1.86
CA ALA A 117 0.11 5.94 -2.21
C ALA A 117 -0.16 6.71 -3.52
N LEU A 118 -0.86 6.10 -4.48
CA LEU A 118 -1.35 6.79 -5.68
C LEU A 118 -2.30 7.93 -5.33
N ILE A 119 -3.29 7.67 -4.47
CA ILE A 119 -4.29 8.66 -4.06
C ILE A 119 -3.62 9.84 -3.34
N VAL A 120 -2.68 9.56 -2.42
CA VAL A 120 -1.87 10.59 -1.77
C VAL A 120 -1.08 11.40 -2.81
N GLY A 121 -0.48 10.75 -3.80
CA GLY A 121 0.22 11.40 -4.90
C GLY A 121 -0.65 12.40 -5.65
N ILE A 122 -1.90 12.02 -5.98
CA ILE A 122 -2.89 12.91 -6.60
C ILE A 122 -3.13 14.15 -5.73
N GLY A 123 -3.35 13.95 -4.43
CA GLY A 123 -3.55 15.04 -3.48
C GLY A 123 -2.39 16.04 -3.47
N ILE A 124 -1.15 15.55 -3.44
CA ILE A 124 0.06 16.40 -3.49
C ILE A 124 0.16 17.17 -4.82
N GLY A 125 -0.18 16.53 -5.94
CA GLY A 125 -0.17 17.16 -7.26
C GLY A 125 -1.19 18.30 -7.39
N LEU A 126 -2.35 18.16 -6.77
CA LEU A 126 -3.39 19.20 -6.73
C LEU A 126 -3.00 20.40 -5.88
N LEU A 127 -2.32 20.15 -4.76
CA LEU A 127 -1.76 21.19 -3.89
C LEU A 127 -0.61 21.96 -4.57
N GLY A 128 -0.14 21.51 -5.74
CA GLY A 128 0.98 22.14 -6.45
C GLY A 128 2.34 21.91 -5.79
N GLU A 129 2.42 21.01 -4.81
CA GLU A 129 3.65 20.67 -4.12
C GLU A 129 4.50 19.66 -4.92
N THR A 130 5.78 19.53 -4.57
CA THR A 130 6.70 18.63 -5.28
C THR A 130 6.72 17.24 -4.64
N ILE A 131 6.56 16.19 -5.47
CA ILE A 131 6.52 14.78 -5.00
C ILE A 131 7.87 14.07 -4.99
N TRP A 132 8.88 14.61 -5.68
CA TRP A 132 10.15 13.90 -5.93
C TRP A 132 10.85 13.44 -4.65
N ILE A 133 10.99 14.33 -3.66
CA ILE A 133 11.61 14.01 -2.38
C ILE A 133 10.73 13.04 -1.56
N PRO A 134 9.42 13.29 -1.37
CA PRO A 134 8.53 12.33 -0.73
C PRO A 134 8.56 10.93 -1.34
N ALA A 135 8.47 10.80 -2.67
CA ALA A 135 8.43 9.51 -3.37
C ALA A 135 9.70 8.68 -3.12
N ILE A 136 10.87 9.31 -3.12
CA ILE A 136 12.14 8.63 -2.84
C ILE A 136 12.17 8.15 -1.38
N ILE A 137 11.75 8.98 -0.44
CA ILE A 137 11.71 8.63 0.98
C ILE A 137 10.71 7.49 1.23
N ILE A 138 9.51 7.56 0.63
CA ILE A 138 8.50 6.49 0.69
C ILE A 138 9.10 5.18 0.18
N GLY A 139 9.74 5.19 -1.00
CA GLY A 139 10.35 4.00 -1.59
C GLY A 139 11.43 3.39 -0.68
N ILE A 140 12.32 4.21 -0.11
CA ILE A 140 13.39 3.74 0.77
C ILE A 140 12.83 3.14 2.07
N ILE A 141 11.88 3.82 2.71
CA ILE A 141 11.27 3.32 3.95
C ILE A 141 10.49 2.03 3.66
N THR A 142 9.73 1.99 2.57
CA THR A 142 8.98 0.80 2.14
C THR A 142 9.91 -0.37 1.88
N PHE A 143 11.05 -0.14 1.24
CA PHE A 143 12.06 -1.18 1.02
C PHE A 143 12.58 -1.76 2.33
N ALA A 144 12.98 -0.89 3.27
CA ALA A 144 13.50 -1.31 4.57
C ALA A 144 12.44 -2.07 5.39
N PHE A 145 11.20 -1.60 5.36
CA PHE A 145 10.08 -2.21 6.06
C PHE A 145 9.71 -3.55 5.43
N SER A 146 9.60 -3.62 4.11
CA SER A 146 9.25 -4.85 3.40
C SER A 146 10.33 -5.91 3.58
N PHE A 147 11.61 -5.52 3.46
CA PHE A 147 12.73 -6.44 3.68
C PHE A 147 12.72 -6.98 5.10
N SER A 148 12.67 -6.12 6.13
CA SER A 148 12.62 -6.55 7.54
C SER A 148 11.36 -7.36 7.87
N GLY A 149 10.21 -6.99 7.30
CA GLY A 149 8.94 -7.68 7.46
C GLY A 149 9.01 -9.15 7.07
N ILE A 150 9.70 -9.49 5.99
CA ILE A 150 9.86 -10.88 5.54
C ILE A 150 10.64 -11.72 6.55
N TYR A 151 11.74 -11.18 7.10
CA TYR A 151 12.53 -11.89 8.13
C TYR A 151 11.75 -12.06 9.43
N ILE A 152 11.03 -11.01 9.85
CA ILE A 152 10.14 -11.06 11.01
C ILE A 152 9.07 -12.15 10.80
N GLY A 153 8.37 -12.10 9.67
CA GLY A 153 7.33 -13.06 9.32
C GLY A 153 7.84 -14.51 9.30
N HIS A 154 8.99 -14.76 8.66
CA HIS A 154 9.57 -16.10 8.61
C HIS A 154 9.98 -16.62 10.00
N HIS A 155 10.59 -15.78 10.84
CA HIS A 155 10.99 -16.20 12.19
C HIS A 155 9.77 -16.53 13.06
N LEU A 156 8.68 -15.77 12.90
CA LEU A 156 7.39 -16.06 13.53
C LEU A 156 6.78 -17.37 13.01
N GLY A 157 6.83 -17.59 11.69
CA GLY A 157 6.31 -18.80 11.05
C GLY A 157 7.06 -20.08 11.47
N HIS A 158 8.37 -19.99 11.72
CA HIS A 158 9.16 -21.16 12.14
C HIS A 158 8.91 -21.59 13.59
N LYS A 159 8.56 -20.65 14.49
CA LYS A 159 8.24 -20.96 15.90
C LYS A 159 6.84 -21.55 16.09
N LEU A 160 5.93 -21.33 15.14
CA LEU A 160 4.55 -21.81 15.20
C LEU A 160 4.37 -23.00 14.25
N ASN A 161 4.48 -24.23 14.77
CA ASN A 161 4.20 -25.51 14.07
C ASN A 161 2.70 -25.69 13.72
N ILE A 162 2.01 -24.63 13.34
CA ILE A 162 0.60 -24.62 12.98
C ILE A 162 0.53 -24.66 11.44
N LYS A 163 -0.55 -25.23 10.87
CA LYS A 163 -0.78 -25.22 9.41
C LYS A 163 -0.79 -23.78 8.90
N LEU A 164 0.35 -23.31 8.39
CA LEU A 164 0.66 -21.90 8.11
C LEU A 164 -0.20 -21.26 7.01
N GLU A 165 -0.80 -22.07 6.12
CA GLU A 165 -1.85 -21.63 5.19
C GLU A 165 -3.03 -20.96 5.93
N LEU A 166 -3.35 -21.46 7.13
CA LEU A 166 -4.44 -20.96 7.95
C LEU A 166 -4.08 -19.62 8.61
N ILE A 167 -2.81 -19.38 8.95
CA ILE A 167 -2.35 -18.13 9.57
C ILE A 167 -2.14 -17.03 8.53
N GLY A 168 -1.56 -17.34 7.36
CA GLY A 168 -1.47 -16.40 6.24
C GLY A 168 -2.86 -15.98 5.78
N GLY A 169 -3.79 -16.95 5.67
CA GLY A 169 -5.21 -16.68 5.46
C GLY A 169 -5.82 -15.82 6.58
N LEU A 170 -5.58 -16.14 7.85
CA LEU A 170 -6.12 -15.38 8.99
C LEU A 170 -5.56 -13.96 9.08
N VAL A 171 -4.30 -13.72 8.72
CA VAL A 171 -3.67 -12.39 8.68
C VAL A 171 -4.20 -11.58 7.50
N LEU A 172 -4.43 -12.20 6.33
CA LEU A 172 -5.04 -11.52 5.19
C LEU A 172 -6.53 -11.22 5.45
N ILE A 173 -7.24 -12.17 6.04
CA ILE A 173 -8.61 -12.00 6.55
C ILE A 173 -8.59 -10.92 7.63
N GLY A 174 -7.60 -10.89 8.51
CA GLY A 174 -7.40 -9.87 9.53
C GLY A 174 -7.09 -8.49 8.94
N LEU A 175 -6.33 -8.41 7.84
CA LEU A 175 -6.07 -7.17 7.11
C LEU A 175 -7.36 -6.68 6.44
N GLY A 176 -8.10 -7.59 5.80
CA GLY A 176 -9.42 -7.32 5.24
C GLY A 176 -10.45 -6.92 6.30
N ILE A 177 -10.43 -7.55 7.47
CA ILE A 177 -11.28 -7.24 8.63
C ILE A 177 -10.85 -5.93 9.27
N LYS A 178 -9.56 -5.62 9.37
CA LYS A 178 -9.05 -4.33 9.86
C LYS A 178 -9.52 -3.23 8.93
N ILE A 179 -9.33 -3.38 7.62
CA ILE A 179 -9.85 -2.45 6.61
C ILE A 179 -11.37 -2.32 6.75
N LEU A 180 -12.09 -3.44 6.92
CA LEU A 180 -13.55 -3.45 7.13
C LEU A 180 -13.97 -2.76 8.44
N LEU A 181 -13.31 -3.01 9.57
CA LEU A 181 -13.62 -2.46 10.89
C LEU A 181 -13.24 -1.00 11.02
N GLU A 182 -12.07 -0.61 10.51
CA GLU A 182 -11.59 0.77 10.45
C GLU A 182 -12.53 1.63 9.61
N HIS A 183 -13.20 1.02 8.62
CA HIS A 183 -14.22 1.67 7.81
C HIS A 183 -15.66 1.57 8.37
N THR A 184 -15.95 0.60 9.25
CA THR A 184 -17.29 0.43 9.87
C THR A 184 -17.42 1.18 11.20
N LEU A 185 -16.35 1.25 12.02
CA LEU A 185 -16.35 1.89 13.34
C LEU A 185 -16.01 3.38 13.32
N ASN A 186 -15.38 3.90 12.25
CA ASN A 186 -15.07 5.33 12.10
C ASN A 186 -16.21 6.12 11.42
N THR A 187 -17.42 5.55 11.40
CA THR A 187 -18.70 6.18 10.99
C THR A 187 -19.63 6.40 12.19
N GLN A 188 -19.09 6.89 13.31
CA GLN A 188 -19.85 7.60 14.35
C GLN A 188 -19.19 8.93 14.69
#